data_AF-A0A497RGJ2-F1
#
_entry.id   AF-A0A497RGJ2-F1
#
_cell.length_a   1.000
_cell.length_b   1.000
_cell.length_c   1.000
_cell.angle_alpha   90.00
_cell.angle_beta   90.00
_cell.angle_gamma   90.00
#
_symmetry.space_group_name_H-M   'P 1'
#
loop_
_entity.id
_entity.type
_entity.pdbx_description
1 polymer ?
#
loop_
_entity_poly.entity_id
_entity_poly.type
_entity_poly.pdbx_seq_one_letter_code
_entity_poly.pdbx_strand_id
1 'polypeptide(L)'
;MEEFLEAYKAFEAERDRIRAEHKILVFDSTTVAFAYSKLLPRGKVTKFLSEIVKADIYMAIDTNNFRIGLRSDTIDVATIAASFGGGGHHHRSGFTFKNALTSSFELSKEFLLMLEKAFLESKKKSPTTDSS
;
A
#
# COMPACT_ATOMS: atom_id res chain seq x y z
N MET A 1 -10.39 -20.50 24.83
CA MET A 1 -11.66 -20.11 24.17
C MET A 1 -11.85 -18.60 24.21
N GLU A 2 -11.59 -17.97 25.36
CA GLU A 2 -11.68 -16.52 25.57
C GLU A 2 -10.65 -15.72 24.73
N GLU A 3 -9.38 -16.12 24.72
CA GLU A 3 -8.32 -15.49 23.89
C GLU A 3 -8.65 -15.48 22.38
N PHE A 4 -9.29 -16.55 21.89
CA PHE A 4 -9.69 -16.63 20.48
C PHE A 4 -10.80 -15.62 20.15
N LEU A 5 -11.75 -15.45 21.07
CA LEU A 5 -12.84 -14.48 20.91
C LEU A 5 -12.31 -13.05 20.94
N GLU A 6 -11.35 -12.75 21.81
CA GLU A 6 -10.69 -11.44 21.87
C GLU A 6 -9.90 -11.14 20.59
N ALA A 7 -9.10 -12.10 20.12
CA ALA A 7 -8.35 -11.96 18.88
C ALA A 7 -9.29 -11.73 17.68
N TYR A 8 -10.43 -12.42 17.63
CA TYR A 8 -11.44 -12.23 16.59
C TYR A 8 -12.08 -10.84 16.65
N LYS A 9 -12.46 -10.37 17.84
CA LYS A 9 -13.00 -9.00 18.02
C LYS A 9 -11.99 -7.93 17.59
N ALA A 10 -10.72 -8.09 17.95
CA ALA A 10 -9.66 -7.17 17.54
C ALA A 10 -9.44 -7.18 16.02
N PHE A 11 -9.54 -8.34 15.39
CA PHE A 11 -9.47 -8.47 13.93
C PHE A 11 -10.62 -7.73 13.23
N GLU A 12 -11.85 -7.93 13.70
CA GLU A 12 -13.04 -7.28 13.13
C GLU A 12 -13.00 -5.76 13.32
N ALA A 13 -12.62 -5.29 14.52
CA ALA A 13 -12.46 -3.87 14.82
C ALA A 13 -11.40 -3.21 13.92
N GLU A 14 -10.26 -3.87 13.68
CA GLU A 14 -9.23 -3.35 12.79
C GLU A 14 -9.68 -3.31 11.33
N ARG A 15 -10.45 -4.31 10.88
CA ARG A 15 -11.07 -4.29 9.53
C ARG A 15 -12.02 -3.10 9.40
N ASP A 16 -12.89 -2.90 10.38
CA ASP A 16 -13.90 -1.84 10.33
C ASP A 16 -13.24 -0.45 10.41
N ARG A 17 -12.15 -0.31 11.18
CA ARG A 17 -11.32 0.89 11.18
C ARG A 17 -10.71 1.16 9.79
N ILE A 18 -10.14 0.15 9.13
CA ILE A 18 -9.61 0.32 7.76
C ILE A 18 -10.71 0.78 6.79
N ARG A 19 -11.94 0.25 6.93
CA ARG A 19 -13.09 0.71 6.13
C ARG A 19 -13.38 2.19 6.35
N ALA A 20 -13.41 2.64 7.60
CA ALA A 20 -13.75 4.01 7.96
C ALA A 20 -12.61 5.01 7.65
N GLU A 21 -11.35 4.61 7.78
CA GLU A 21 -10.20 5.52 7.83
C GLU A 21 -9.21 5.36 6.66
N HIS A 22 -9.53 4.55 5.64
CA HIS A 22 -8.68 4.48 4.45
C HIS A 22 -8.50 5.87 3.82
N LYS A 23 -7.33 6.07 3.24
CA LYS A 23 -6.95 7.34 2.61
C LYS A 23 -6.66 7.11 1.14
N ILE A 24 -6.82 8.17 0.34
CA ILE A 24 -6.55 8.13 -1.10
C ILE A 24 -5.54 9.23 -1.42
N LEU A 25 -4.49 8.87 -2.16
CA LEU A 25 -3.57 9.80 -2.80
C LEU A 25 -3.81 9.78 -4.30
N VAL A 26 -3.51 10.90 -4.96
CA VAL A 26 -3.56 11.01 -6.42
C VAL A 26 -2.23 11.56 -6.91
N PHE A 27 -1.57 10.83 -7.80
CA PHE A 27 -0.33 11.21 -8.46
C PHE A 27 -0.52 11.10 -9.97
N ASP A 28 -0.52 12.22 -10.69
CA ASP A 28 -0.62 12.23 -12.16
C ASP A 28 -1.71 11.27 -12.68
N SER A 29 -2.96 11.45 -12.23
CA SER A 29 -4.13 10.58 -12.49
C SER A 29 -4.12 9.15 -11.92
N THR A 30 -3.01 8.69 -11.32
CA THR A 30 -2.94 7.41 -10.62
C THR A 30 -3.46 7.55 -9.19
N THR A 31 -4.43 6.71 -8.83
CA THR A 31 -5.05 6.66 -7.51
C THR A 31 -4.38 5.59 -6.64
N VAL A 32 -4.02 5.98 -5.42
CA VAL A 32 -3.43 5.08 -4.42
C VAL A 32 -4.31 5.07 -3.19
N ALA A 33 -5.08 3.99 -3.00
CA ALA A 33 -5.80 3.76 -1.77
C ALA A 33 -4.87 3.10 -0.75
N PHE A 34 -4.84 3.62 0.47
CA PHE A 34 -3.95 3.09 1.49
C PHE A 34 -4.55 3.09 2.89
N ALA A 35 -4.04 2.18 3.71
CA ALA A 35 -4.35 2.11 5.12
C ALA A 35 -3.14 1.62 5.93
N TYR A 36 -3.11 2.05 7.18
CA TYR A 36 -2.17 1.57 8.18
C TYR A 36 -2.74 0.31 8.85
N SER A 37 -1.89 -0.62 9.27
CA SER A 37 -2.30 -1.65 10.23
C SER A 37 -1.13 -2.13 11.07
N LYS A 38 -1.38 -2.39 12.36
CA LYS A 38 -0.44 -3.09 13.26
C LYS A 38 -0.73 -4.57 13.39
N LEU A 39 -1.95 -4.97 13.04
CA LEU A 39 -2.52 -6.26 13.42
C LEU A 39 -2.74 -7.15 12.19
N LEU A 40 -3.15 -6.56 11.06
CA LEU A 40 -3.45 -7.31 9.86
C LEU A 40 -2.24 -7.45 8.95
N PRO A 41 -2.02 -8.65 8.37
CA PRO A 41 -1.05 -8.82 7.30
C PRO A 41 -1.36 -7.90 6.12
N ARG A 42 -0.31 -7.33 5.52
CA ARG A 42 -0.40 -6.42 4.36
C ARG A 42 -1.32 -6.93 3.25
N GLY A 43 -1.30 -8.24 2.95
CA GLY A 43 -2.16 -8.85 1.95
C GLY A 43 -3.65 -8.84 2.29
N LYS A 44 -4.01 -8.92 3.58
CA LYS A 44 -5.41 -8.75 4.02
C LYS A 44 -5.84 -7.29 3.91
N VAL A 45 -4.98 -6.36 4.30
CA VAL A 45 -5.25 -4.91 4.18
C VAL A 45 -5.47 -4.51 2.72
N THR A 46 -4.59 -4.89 1.80
CA THR A 46 -4.77 -4.55 0.37
C THR A 46 -6.00 -5.23 -0.24
N LYS A 47 -6.35 -6.43 0.21
CA LYS A 47 -7.61 -7.08 -0.17
C LYS A 47 -8.82 -6.27 0.31
N PHE A 48 -8.87 -5.88 1.58
CA PHE A 48 -9.97 -5.07 2.10
C PHE A 48 -10.09 -3.74 1.36
N LEU A 49 -8.97 -3.04 1.13
CA LEU A 49 -9.00 -1.80 0.34
C LEU A 49 -9.66 -2.01 -1.04
N SER A 50 -9.32 -3.09 -1.74
CA SER A 50 -9.91 -3.41 -3.05
C SER A 50 -11.40 -3.75 -3.02
N GLU A 51 -11.94 -4.13 -1.87
CA GLU A 51 -13.38 -4.38 -1.67
C GLU A 51 -14.15 -3.09 -1.35
N ILE A 52 -13.46 -2.04 -0.88
CA ILE A 52 -14.06 -0.80 -0.37
C ILE A 52 -14.01 0.31 -1.41
N VAL A 53 -12.90 0.41 -2.14
CA VAL A 53 -12.64 1.50 -3.07
C VAL A 53 -11.95 0.98 -4.33
N LYS A 54 -12.32 1.54 -5.49
CA LYS A 54 -11.63 1.29 -6.74
C LYS A 54 -10.43 2.24 -6.84
N ALA A 55 -9.23 1.69 -6.82
CA ALA A 55 -7.98 2.42 -7.03
C ALA A 55 -7.04 1.66 -7.94
N ASP A 56 -6.08 2.36 -8.54
CA ASP A 56 -5.05 1.74 -9.39
C ASP A 56 -4.06 0.93 -8.54
N ILE A 57 -3.76 1.41 -7.32
CA ILE A 57 -2.82 0.77 -6.40
C ILE A 57 -3.43 0.73 -5.00
N TYR A 58 -3.29 -0.42 -4.36
CA TYR A 58 -3.61 -0.63 -2.96
C TYR A 58 -2.34 -0.75 -2.14
N MET A 59 -2.19 0.12 -1.14
CA MET A 59 -0.99 0.18 -0.29
C MET A 59 -1.34 -0.11 1.17
N ALA A 60 -0.68 -1.10 1.74
CA ALA A 60 -0.77 -1.42 3.16
C ALA A 60 0.52 -1.03 3.87
N ILE A 61 0.41 -0.29 4.98
CA ILE A 61 1.55 0.16 5.77
C ILE A 61 1.51 -0.55 7.12
N ASP A 62 2.42 -1.50 7.33
CA ASP A 62 2.69 -2.11 8.63
C ASP A 62 3.49 -1.12 9.48
N THR A 63 2.85 -0.55 10.50
CA THR A 63 3.47 0.47 11.35
C THR A 63 4.35 -0.10 12.47
N ASN A 64 4.39 -1.43 12.66
CA ASN A 64 5.32 -2.04 13.62
C ASN A 64 6.72 -2.14 13.03
N ASN A 65 6.81 -2.48 11.75
CA ASN A 65 8.10 -2.75 11.08
C ASN A 65 8.39 -1.81 9.92
N PHE A 66 7.55 -0.80 9.71
CA PHE A 66 7.60 0.13 8.58
C PHE A 66 7.67 -0.60 7.23
N ARG A 67 6.91 -1.69 7.12
CA ARG A 67 6.84 -2.53 5.93
C ARG A 67 5.66 -2.08 5.07
N ILE A 68 5.95 -1.65 3.86
CA ILE A 68 4.95 -1.24 2.88
C ILE A 68 4.68 -2.44 1.97
N GLY A 69 3.40 -2.71 1.69
CA GLY A 69 2.96 -3.71 0.72
C GLY A 69 2.13 -3.03 -0.35
N LEU A 70 2.45 -3.32 -1.61
CA LEU A 70 1.77 -2.78 -2.77
C LEU A 70 1.03 -3.90 -3.50
N ARG A 71 -0.14 -3.58 -4.02
CA ARG A 71 -0.88 -4.43 -4.95
C ARG A 71 -1.49 -3.59 -6.06
N SER A 72 -1.39 -4.06 -7.29
CA SER A 72 -2.09 -3.50 -8.44
C SER A 72 -2.30 -4.59 -9.48
N ASP A 73 -3.43 -4.54 -10.18
CA ASP A 73 -3.69 -5.43 -11.30
C ASP A 73 -3.28 -4.79 -12.65
N THR A 74 -3.04 -3.47 -12.67
CA THR A 74 -2.75 -2.70 -13.90
C THR A 74 -1.36 -2.06 -13.94
N ILE A 75 -0.72 -1.86 -12.79
CA ILE A 75 0.59 -1.20 -12.68
C ILE A 75 1.62 -2.19 -12.12
N ASP A 76 2.82 -2.20 -12.71
CA ASP A 76 3.94 -2.98 -12.19
C ASP A 76 4.48 -2.36 -10.89
N VAL A 77 3.99 -2.87 -9.76
CA VAL A 77 4.39 -2.44 -8.42
C VAL A 77 5.77 -2.95 -8.02
N ALA A 78 6.35 -3.94 -8.71
CA ALA A 78 7.71 -4.37 -8.42
C ALA A 78 8.73 -3.27 -8.76
N THR A 79 8.51 -2.54 -9.85
CA THR A 79 9.37 -1.39 -10.21
C THR A 79 9.32 -0.28 -9.16
N ILE A 80 8.13 0.02 -8.64
CA ILE A 80 7.96 1.01 -7.56
C ILE A 80 8.69 0.56 -6.30
N ALA A 81 8.51 -0.70 -5.89
CA ALA A 81 9.19 -1.23 -4.71
C ALA A 81 10.72 -1.25 -4.87
N ALA A 82 11.23 -1.51 -6.07
CA ALA A 82 12.67 -1.48 -6.35
C ALA A 82 13.29 -0.09 -6.15
N SER A 83 12.55 1.00 -6.41
CA SER A 83 13.01 2.37 -6.12
C SER A 83 13.25 2.64 -4.63
N PHE A 84 12.71 1.79 -3.75
CA PHE A 84 12.94 1.82 -2.31
C PHE A 84 13.85 0.67 -1.81
N GLY A 85 14.55 -0.03 -2.72
CA GLY A 85 15.37 -1.19 -2.39
C GLY A 85 14.58 -2.44 -2.00
N GLY A 86 13.28 -2.48 -2.29
CA GLY A 86 12.42 -3.65 -2.11
C GLY A 86 12.31 -4.49 -3.39
N GLY A 87 11.24 -5.28 -3.48
CA GLY A 87 10.98 -6.13 -4.63
C GLY A 87 9.73 -6.99 -4.47
N GLY A 88 9.53 -7.92 -5.40
CA GLY A 88 8.40 -8.84 -5.43
C GLY A 88 7.93 -9.14 -6.85
N HIS A 89 6.65 -9.49 -6.98
CA HIS A 89 6.01 -9.75 -8.25
C HIS A 89 5.41 -8.48 -8.85
N HIS A 90 5.22 -8.45 -10.17
CA HIS A 90 4.65 -7.32 -10.91
C HIS A 90 3.35 -6.78 -10.29
N HIS A 91 2.49 -7.66 -9.78
CA HIS A 91 1.21 -7.28 -9.17
C HIS A 91 1.24 -7.16 -7.64
N ARG A 92 2.32 -7.62 -6.99
CA ARG A 92 2.44 -7.71 -5.52
C ARG A 92 3.89 -7.58 -5.09
N SER A 93 4.22 -6.45 -4.49
CA SER A 93 5.58 -6.15 -4.06
C SER A 93 5.58 -5.47 -2.70
N GLY A 94 6.76 -5.25 -2.14
CA GLY A 94 6.89 -4.50 -0.91
C GLY A 94 8.32 -4.04 -0.65
N PHE A 95 8.42 -3.10 0.27
CA PHE A 95 9.68 -2.50 0.70
C PHE A 95 9.57 -2.07 2.17
N THR A 96 10.68 -1.66 2.75
CA THR A 96 10.72 -1.11 4.11
C THR A 96 11.15 0.35 4.04
N PHE A 97 10.44 1.26 4.71
CA PHE A 97 10.80 2.67 4.72
C PHE A 97 10.56 3.28 6.10
N LYS A 98 11.62 3.38 6.91
CA LYS A 98 11.53 3.77 8.34
C LYS A 98 10.95 5.16 8.55
N ASN A 99 11.21 6.08 7.62
CA ASN A 99 10.72 7.46 7.68
C ASN A 99 9.37 7.63 6.96
N ALA A 100 8.57 6.57 6.82
CA ALA A 100 7.29 6.66 6.12
C ALA A 100 6.29 7.56 6.84
N LEU A 101 6.43 7.69 8.16
CA LEU A 101 5.49 8.41 9.01
C LEU A 101 6.16 9.52 9.81
N THR A 102 5.41 10.60 10.03
CA THR A 102 5.72 11.63 11.02
C THR A 102 5.42 11.12 12.44
N SER A 103 5.81 11.88 13.47
CA SER A 103 5.42 11.62 14.86
C SER A 103 3.90 11.62 15.07
N SER A 104 3.15 12.26 14.17
CA SER A 104 1.69 12.34 14.17
C SER A 104 1.00 11.20 13.41
N PHE A 105 1.73 10.16 12.99
CA PHE A 105 1.23 9.06 12.15
C PHE A 105 0.68 9.48 10.77
N GLU A 106 1.16 10.61 10.25
CA GLU A 106 0.89 11.04 8.87
C GLU A 106 2.02 10.61 7.94
N LEU A 107 1.75 10.47 6.64
CA LEU A 107 2.83 10.20 5.68
C LEU A 107 3.84 11.36 5.67
N SER A 108 5.13 11.03 5.77
CA SER A 108 6.17 12.07 5.72
C SER A 108 6.26 12.69 4.33
N LYS A 109 6.66 13.97 4.27
CA LYS A 109 6.88 14.66 2.99
C LYS A 109 7.95 13.98 2.15
N GLU A 110 9.01 13.50 2.79
CA GLU A 110 10.09 12.73 2.14
C GLU A 110 9.51 11.49 1.45
N PHE A 111 8.70 10.72 2.17
CA PHE A 111 8.10 9.50 1.64
C PHE A 111 7.16 9.80 0.47
N LEU A 112 6.31 10.83 0.58
CA LEU A 112 5.40 11.24 -0.48
C LEU A 112 6.14 11.64 -1.76
N LEU A 113 7.21 12.43 -1.65
CA LEU A 113 8.02 12.86 -2.80
C LEU A 113 8.70 11.68 -3.49
N MET A 114 9.28 10.76 -2.72
CA MET A 114 9.90 9.56 -3.29
C MET A 114 8.88 8.65 -3.95
N LEU A 115 7.70 8.52 -3.34
CA LEU A 115 6.62 7.68 -3.84
C LEU A 115 6.07 8.23 -5.16
N GLU A 116 5.80 9.53 -5.24
CA GLU A 116 5.41 10.21 -6.47
C GLU A 116 6.43 10.01 -7.59
N LYS A 117 7.73 10.22 -7.29
CA LYS A 117 8.81 10.00 -8.26
C LYS A 117 8.84 8.55 -8.76
N ALA A 118 8.71 7.57 -7.86
CA ALA A 118 8.70 6.16 -8.22
C ALA A 118 7.51 5.80 -9.14
N PHE A 119 6.34 6.41 -8.91
CA PHE A 119 5.18 6.22 -9.79
C PHE A 119 5.37 6.84 -11.18
N LEU A 120 5.96 8.03 -11.26
CA LEU A 120 6.24 8.68 -12.55
C LEU A 120 7.28 7.88 -13.37
N GLU A 121 8.25 7.27 -12.71
CA GLU A 121 9.28 6.46 -13.36
C GLU A 121 8.76 5.08 -13.82
N SER A 122 7.85 4.45 -13.07
CA SER A 122 7.27 3.17 -13.48
C SER A 122 6.41 3.28 -14.75
N LYS A 123 5.71 4.40 -14.94
CA LYS A 123 4.98 4.70 -16.18
C LYS A 123 5.91 4.87 -17.39
N LYS A 124 7.07 5.49 -17.22
CA LYS A 124 8.04 5.66 -18.33
C LYS A 124 8.65 4.34 -18.80
N LYS A 125 8.76 3.36 -17.90
CA LYS A 125 9.34 2.03 -18.18
C LYS A 125 8.34 1.03 -18.75
N SER A 126 7.07 1.40 -18.89
CA SER A 126 6.07 0.63 -19.62
C SER A 126 5.86 1.27 -21.00
N PRO A 127 6.78 1.10 -21.98
CA PRO A 127 6.42 1.39 -23.36
C PRO A 127 5.34 0.39 -23.77
N THR A 128 4.26 0.93 -24.30
CA THR A 128 3.26 0.25 -25.12
C THR A 128 3.89 -0.89 -25.93
N THR A 129 3.53 -2.14 -25.61
CA THR A 129 3.39 -3.18 -26.63
C THR A 129 2.17 -2.84 -27.46
N ASP A 130 2.34 -1.88 -28.38
CA ASP A 130 1.58 -1.84 -29.62
C ASP A 130 2.45 -2.52 -30.67
N SER A 131 2.15 -3.79 -30.95
CA SER A 131 2.42 -4.43 -32.25
C SER A 131 2.10 -5.93 -32.20
N SER A 132 0.90 -6.31 -32.64
CA SER A 132 0.64 -7.24 -33.76
C SER A 132 -0.83 -7.68 -33.75
#